data_AF-A0A3C1KJ78-F1
#
_entry.id   AF-A0A3C1KJ78-F1
#
_cell.length_a   1.000
_cell.length_b   1.000
_cell.length_c   1.000
_cell.angle_alpha   90.00
_cell.angle_beta   90.00
_cell.angle_gamma   90.00
#
_symmetry.space_group_name_H-M   'P 1'
#
loop_
_entity.id
_entity.type
_entity.pdbx_description
1 polymer ?
#
loop_
_entity_poly.entity_id
_entity_poly.type
_entity_poly.pdbx_seq_one_letter_code
_entity_poly.pdbx_strand_id
1 'polypeptide(L)'
;MNFDIPEDISAFLQELDTFIEAQIKPLEQADDNIRFFDHRREDARTDWERGGLPNEEWEQLLHQAKQLAIAAGIFSYPFPAEHGGRDGSNL
;
A
#
# COMPACT_ATOMS: atom_id res chain seq x y z
N MET A 1 21.39 -14.07 19.76
CA MET A 1 20.14 -13.57 19.14
C MET A 1 19.88 -14.40 17.91
N ASN A 2 18.63 -14.79 17.68
CA ASN A 2 18.20 -15.42 16.44
C ASN A 2 17.75 -14.30 15.48
N PHE A 3 18.24 -14.32 14.25
CA PHE A 3 17.92 -13.34 13.20
C PHE A 3 17.20 -13.99 12.00
N ASP A 4 16.86 -15.28 12.11
CA ASP A 4 16.16 -15.99 11.06
C ASP A 4 14.70 -15.52 11.01
N ILE A 5 14.26 -15.13 9.82
CA ILE A 5 12.88 -14.75 9.53
C ILE A 5 12.05 -16.04 9.50
N PRO A 6 10.94 -16.13 10.26
CA PRO A 6 9.99 -17.23 10.15
C PRO A 6 9.54 -17.48 8.70
N GLU A 7 9.38 -18.75 8.31
CA GLU A 7 9.11 -19.16 6.93
C GLU A 7 7.79 -18.56 6.40
N ASP A 8 6.76 -18.49 7.25
CA ASP A 8 5.47 -17.87 6.96
C ASP A 8 5.59 -16.37 6.68
N ILE A 9 6.40 -15.65 7.46
CA ILE A 9 6.67 -14.23 7.24
C ILE A 9 7.49 -14.05 5.95
N SER A 10 8.49 -14.89 5.70
CA SER A 10 9.28 -14.82 4.47
C SER A 10 8.43 -15.04 3.22
N ALA A 11 7.50 -16.01 3.27
CA ALA A 11 6.55 -16.25 2.19
C ALA A 11 5.60 -15.06 1.99
N PHE A 12 5.10 -14.46 3.07
CA PHE A 12 4.24 -13.28 2.97
C PHE A 12 4.98 -12.06 2.40
N LEU A 13 6.26 -11.85 2.75
CA LEU A 13 7.06 -10.77 2.16
C LEU A 13 7.23 -10.96 0.64
N GLN A 14 7.46 -12.18 0.17
CA GLN A 14 7.54 -12.48 -1.27
C GLN A 14 6.20 -12.26 -2.00
N GLU A 15 5.09 -12.63 -1.36
CA GLU A 15 3.74 -12.34 -1.83
C GLU A 15 3.53 -10.81 -1.96
N LEU A 16 3.93 -10.06 -0.94
CA LEU A 16 3.81 -8.60 -0.90
C LEU A 16 4.65 -7.93 -1.99
N ASP A 17 5.90 -8.35 -2.18
CA ASP A 17 6.77 -7.84 -3.26
C ASP A 17 6.14 -8.09 -4.63
N THR A 18 5.63 -9.31 -4.86
CA THR A 18 4.97 -9.67 -6.12
C THR A 18 3.74 -8.80 -6.38
N PHE A 19 2.92 -8.55 -5.34
CA PHE A 19 1.76 -7.65 -5.44
C PHE A 19 2.17 -6.21 -5.75
N ILE A 20 3.21 -5.69 -5.09
CA ILE A 20 3.70 -4.33 -5.31
C ILE A 20 4.14 -4.17 -6.77
N GLU A 21 4.94 -5.09 -7.30
CA GLU A 21 5.40 -5.04 -8.69
C GLU A 21 4.25 -5.17 -9.69
N ALA A 22 3.28 -6.04 -9.43
CA ALA A 22 2.21 -6.34 -10.37
C ALA A 22 1.04 -5.35 -10.35
N GLN A 23 0.76 -4.71 -9.21
CA GLN A 23 -0.44 -3.89 -9.01
C GLN A 23 -0.11 -2.45 -8.63
N ILE A 24 0.78 -2.23 -7.65
CA ILE A 24 1.03 -0.89 -7.11
C ILE A 24 1.96 -0.09 -8.04
N LYS A 25 3.07 -0.65 -8.51
CA LYS A 25 3.97 0.06 -9.42
C LYS A 25 3.29 0.50 -10.73
N PRO A 26 2.48 -0.34 -11.41
CA PRO A 26 1.73 0.13 -12.57
C PRO A 26 0.78 1.28 -12.24
N LEU A 27 0.11 1.23 -11.08
CA LEU A 27 -0.76 2.30 -10.61
C LEU A 27 0.02 3.60 -10.33
N GLU A 28 1.20 3.52 -9.74
CA GLU A 28 2.10 4.67 -9.53
C GLU A 28 2.56 5.30 -10.84
N GLN A 29 2.75 4.52 -11.91
CA GLN A 29 3.22 5.01 -13.20
C GLN A 29 2.10 5.48 -14.13
N ALA A 30 0.84 5.16 -13.83
CA ALA A 30 -0.32 5.58 -14.60
C ALA A 30 -0.67 7.06 -14.35
N ASP A 31 -1.24 7.75 -15.34
CA ASP A 31 -1.91 9.05 -15.20
C ASP A 31 -1.13 10.15 -14.44
N ASP A 32 0.20 10.12 -14.55
CA ASP A 32 1.13 11.00 -13.83
C ASP A 32 1.01 10.89 -12.28
N ASN A 33 0.48 9.78 -11.75
CA ASN A 33 0.45 9.49 -10.31
C ASN A 33 1.85 9.55 -9.67
N ILE A 34 2.90 9.32 -10.46
CA ILE A 34 4.30 9.45 -10.05
C ILE A 34 4.61 10.83 -9.45
N ARG A 35 3.82 11.87 -9.78
CA ARG A 35 3.92 13.20 -9.16
C ARG A 35 3.78 13.16 -7.64
N PHE A 36 2.92 12.28 -7.12
CA PHE A 36 2.70 12.16 -5.68
C PHE A 36 3.85 11.47 -4.95
N PHE A 37 4.75 10.78 -5.66
CA PHE A 37 5.89 10.07 -5.05
C PHE A 37 7.24 10.79 -5.28
N ASP A 38 7.26 11.84 -6.10
CA ASP A 38 8.43 12.68 -6.31
C ASP A 38 8.60 13.65 -5.15
N HIS A 39 9.66 13.47 -4.36
CA HIS A 39 9.97 14.34 -3.21
C HIS A 39 10.15 15.84 -3.58
N ARG A 40 10.36 16.16 -4.85
CA ARG A 40 10.45 17.56 -5.32
C ARG A 40 9.08 18.19 -5.56
N ARG A 41 8.01 17.38 -5.54
CA ARG A 41 6.62 17.75 -5.82
C ARG A 41 5.70 17.35 -4.66
N GLU A 42 6.21 17.34 -3.42
CA GLU A 42 5.42 16.98 -2.24
C GLU A 42 4.17 17.85 -2.05
N ASP A 43 4.22 19.09 -2.54
CA ASP A 43 3.09 20.02 -2.60
C ASP A 43 1.91 19.50 -3.44
N ALA A 44 2.13 18.56 -4.36
CA ALA A 44 1.07 17.93 -5.15
C ALA A 44 0.04 17.19 -4.27
N ARG A 45 0.42 16.74 -3.07
CA ARG A 45 -0.51 16.08 -2.14
C ARG A 45 -1.39 17.06 -1.37
N THR A 46 -1.16 18.37 -1.52
CA THR A 46 -1.78 19.42 -0.69
C THR A 46 -2.64 20.33 -1.56
N ASP A 47 -3.92 20.45 -1.21
CA ASP A 47 -4.84 21.43 -1.75
C ASP A 47 -4.78 22.73 -0.92
N TRP A 48 -4.03 23.70 -1.44
CA TRP A 48 -3.82 25.00 -0.78
C TRP A 48 -5.07 25.88 -0.77
N GLU A 49 -5.94 25.78 -1.78
CA GLU A 49 -7.19 26.54 -1.86
C GLU A 49 -8.19 26.08 -0.79
N ARG A 50 -8.09 24.81 -0.37
CA ARG A 50 -8.90 24.22 0.71
C ARG A 50 -8.20 24.25 2.06
N GLY A 51 -7.22 25.13 2.27
CA GLY A 51 -6.55 25.32 3.55
C GLY A 51 -5.51 24.25 3.88
N GLY A 52 -4.93 23.61 2.87
CA GLY A 52 -3.88 22.60 3.02
C GLY A 52 -4.41 21.18 3.30
N LEU A 53 -5.65 20.90 2.92
CA LEU A 53 -6.20 19.54 3.00
C LEU A 53 -5.52 18.63 1.97
N PRO A 54 -5.60 17.29 2.14
CA PRO A 54 -5.17 16.36 1.10
C PRO A 54 -5.83 16.67 -0.24
N ASN A 55 -5.04 16.62 -1.31
CA ASN A 55 -5.54 16.72 -2.67
C ASN A 55 -6.49 15.55 -2.98
N GLU A 56 -7.59 15.82 -3.67
CA GLU A 56 -8.62 14.82 -3.96
C GLU A 56 -8.09 13.67 -4.84
N GLU A 57 -7.26 13.95 -5.85
CA GLU A 57 -6.66 12.93 -6.70
C GLU A 57 -5.69 12.04 -5.89
N TRP A 58 -4.97 12.62 -4.93
CA TRP A 58 -4.14 11.86 -4.00
C TRP A 58 -4.97 10.92 -3.13
N GLU A 59 -6.07 11.39 -2.55
CA GLU A 59 -6.99 10.54 -1.77
C GLU A 59 -7.60 9.42 -2.61
N GLN A 60 -7.98 9.72 -3.86
CA GLN A 60 -8.51 8.74 -4.80
C GLN A 60 -7.46 7.66 -5.14
N LEU A 61 -6.20 8.06 -5.34
CA LEU A 61 -5.10 7.12 -5.57
C LEU A 61 -4.87 6.18 -4.38
N LEU A 62 -4.85 6.71 -3.16
CA LEU A 62 -4.77 5.91 -1.93
C LEU A 62 -5.95 4.95 -1.80
N HIS A 63 -7.16 5.41 -2.17
CA HIS A 63 -8.35 4.57 -2.17
C HIS A 63 -8.20 3.40 -3.16
N GLN A 64 -7.73 3.65 -4.38
CA GLN A 64 -7.49 2.62 -5.39
C GLN A 64 -6.46 1.59 -4.91
N ALA A 65 -5.32 2.04 -4.39
CA ALA A 65 -4.29 1.16 -3.83
C ALA A 65 -4.86 0.27 -2.70
N LYS A 66 -5.69 0.84 -1.82
CA LYS A 66 -6.37 0.07 -0.76
C LYS A 66 -7.32 -0.97 -1.33
N GLN A 67 -8.12 -0.65 -2.35
CA GLN A 67 -9.03 -1.61 -2.97
C GLN A 67 -8.27 -2.77 -3.61
N LEU A 68 -7.14 -2.50 -4.28
CA LEU A 68 -6.25 -3.54 -4.82
C LEU A 68 -5.71 -4.45 -3.71
N ALA A 69 -5.26 -3.88 -2.59
CA ALA A 69 -4.74 -4.64 -1.46
C ALA A 69 -5.82 -5.51 -0.77
N ILE A 70 -7.07 -5.01 -0.69
CA ILE A 70 -8.23 -5.78 -0.20
C ILE A 70 -8.53 -6.93 -1.16
N ALA A 71 -8.61 -6.66 -2.46
CA ALA A 71 -8.89 -7.68 -3.47
C ALA A 71 -7.81 -8.77 -3.51
N ALA A 72 -6.55 -8.42 -3.26
CA ALA A 72 -5.44 -9.35 -3.17
C ALA A 72 -5.35 -10.10 -1.81
N GLY A 73 -6.18 -9.76 -0.82
CA GLY A 73 -6.12 -10.37 0.52
C GLY A 73 -4.91 -9.94 1.37
N ILE A 74 -4.14 -8.96 0.91
CA ILE A 74 -2.99 -8.41 1.64
C ILE A 74 -3.43 -7.49 2.77
N PHE A 75 -4.48 -6.70 2.54
CA PHE A 75 -4.99 -5.76 3.55
C PHE A 75 -5.45 -6.46 4.83
N SER A 76 -5.95 -7.69 4.72
CA SER A 76 -6.47 -8.46 5.85
C SER A 76 -5.43 -9.38 6.50
N TYR A 77 -4.17 -9.36 6.05
CA TYR A 77 -3.09 -10.19 6.62
C TYR A 77 -3.05 -10.15 8.16
N PRO A 78 -3.00 -8.98 8.84
CA PRO A 78 -2.89 -8.94 10.30
C PRO A 78 -4.20 -9.24 11.04
N PHE A 79 -5.33 -9.40 10.33
CA PHE A 79 -6.62 -9.58 10.98
C PHE A 79 -6.81 -11.01 11.47
N PRO A 80 -7.65 -11.22 12.50
CA PRO A 80 -7.98 -12.57 12.95
C PRO A 80 -8.59 -13.43 11.86
N ALA A 81 -8.22 -14.71 11.79
CA ALA A 81 -8.78 -15.64 10.81
C ALA A 81 -10.31 -15.81 10.96
N GLU A 82 -10.84 -15.71 12.19
CA GLU A 82 -12.29 -15.75 12.46
C GLU A 82 -13.08 -14.59 11.82
N HIS A 83 -12.39 -13.53 11.41
CA HIS A 83 -12.95 -12.37 10.71
C HIS A 83 -12.49 -12.29 9.24
N GLY A 84 -11.95 -13.38 8.69
CA GLY A 84 -11.48 -13.44 7.30
C GLY A 84 -10.07 -12.88 7.07
N GLY A 85 -9.28 -12.72 8.14
CA GLY A 85 -7.86 -12.40 8.06
C GLY A 85 -6.96 -13.63 8.03
N ARG A 86 -5.67 -13.44 8.33
CA ARG A 86 -4.64 -14.49 8.26
C ARG A 86 -3.85 -14.68 9.57
N ASP A 87 -4.31 -14.07 10.67
CA ASP A 87 -3.62 -14.07 11.97
C ASP A 87 -2.16 -13.59 11.87
N GLY A 88 -1.87 -12.72 10.89
CA GLY A 88 -0.52 -12.28 10.59
C GLY A 88 0.13 -11.53 11.76
N SER A 89 1.35 -11.94 12.12
CA SER A 89 2.15 -11.31 13.16
C SER A 89 3.22 -10.38 12.59
N ASN A 90 3.79 -9.56 13.47
CA ASN A 90 5.01 -8.80 13.18
C ASN A 90 6.24 -9.63 13.57
N LEU A 91 7.39 -9.29 12.99
CA LEU A 91 8.72 -9.83 13.31
C LEU A 91 9.15 -9.51 14.75
#